data_AF-A0A9N9ZMC3-F1
#
_entry.id   AF-A0A9N9ZMC3-F1
#
_cell.length_a   1.000
_cell.length_b   1.000
_cell.length_c   1.000
_cell.angle_alpha   90.00
_cell.angle_beta   90.00
_cell.angle_gamma   90.00
#
_symmetry.space_group_name_H-M   'P 1'
#
loop_
_entity.id
_entity.type
_entity.pdbx_description
1 polymer ?
#
loop_
_entity_poly.entity_id
_entity_poly.type
_entity_poly.pdbx_seq_one_letter_code
_entity_poly.pdbx_strand_id
1 'polypeptide(L)' 'MPPETTDKHAAAQQAVDILHEISTILNCHLDRRTLSICISMIERGVNPEALAQVVKDLRQEAQAVEHQAATRQ' A
#
# COMPACT_ATOMS: atom_id res chain seq x y z
N MET A 1 3.00 6.67 35.26
CA MET A 1 2.40 5.79 34.24
C MET A 1 2.51 6.52 32.90
N PRO A 2 2.98 5.92 31.79
CA PRO A 2 2.82 6.56 30.49
C PRO A 2 1.61 5.94 29.76
N PRO A 3 0.43 6.61 29.78
CA PRO A 3 -0.71 6.24 28.93
C PRO A 3 -0.56 6.69 27.47
N GLU A 4 0.41 7.53 27.12
CA GLU A 4 0.46 8.19 25.79
C GLU A 4 0.83 7.29 24.61
N THR A 5 1.48 6.15 24.84
CA THR A 5 1.92 5.27 23.73
C THR A 5 0.74 4.55 23.08
N THR A 6 -0.28 4.19 23.88
CA THR A 6 -1.48 3.47 23.41
C THR A 6 -2.29 4.33 22.44
N ASP A 7 -2.41 5.64 22.72
CA ASP A 7 -3.19 6.57 21.91
C ASP A 7 -2.57 6.77 20.52
N LYS A 8 -1.23 6.82 20.42
CA LYS A 8 -0.53 6.94 19.14
C LYS A 8 -0.71 5.71 18.26
N HIS A 9 -0.68 4.51 18.86
CA HIS A 9 -0.94 3.27 18.12
C HIS A 9 -2.38 3.19 17.63
N ALA A 10 -3.36 3.60 18.45
CA ALA A 10 -4.76 3.65 18.04
C ALA A 10 -4.98 4.65 16.88
N ALA A 11 -4.38 5.84 16.97
CA ALA A 11 -4.46 6.84 15.91
C ALA A 11 -3.84 6.37 14.59
N ALA A 12 -2.68 5.69 14.64
CA ALA A 12 -2.05 5.14 13.45
C ALA A 12 -2.92 4.06 12.77
N GLN A 13 -3.53 3.18 13.58
CA GLN A 13 -4.44 2.17 13.05
C GLN A 13 -5.67 2.80 12.37
N GLN A 14 -6.26 3.82 13.01
CA GLN A 14 -7.40 4.55 12.45
C GLN A 14 -7.03 5.28 11.15
N ALA A 15 -5.83 5.87 11.08
CA ALA A 15 -5.35 6.50 9.84
C ALA A 15 -5.24 5.49 8.70
N VAL A 16 -4.71 4.30 8.95
CA VAL A 16 -4.62 3.22 7.95
C VAL A 16 -6.02 2.75 7.52
N ASP A 17 -6.97 2.66 8.46
CA ASP A 17 -8.36 2.28 8.16
C ASP A 17 -9.01 3.29 7.21
N ILE A 18 -8.93 4.58 7.52
CA ILE A 18 -9.48 5.67 6.70
C ILE A 18 -8.82 5.67 5.32
N LEU A 19 -7.49 5.56 5.25
CA LEU A 19 -6.76 5.55 3.97
C LEU A 19 -7.12 4.32 3.13
N HIS A 20 -7.40 3.17 3.75
CA HIS A 20 -7.82 1.97 3.03
C HIS A 20 -9.23 2.11 2.45
N GLU A 21 -10.16 2.74 3.17
CA GLU A 21 -11.49 3.08 2.65
C GLU A 21 -11.38 4.03 1.44
N ILE A 22 -10.56 5.08 1.54
CA ILE A 22 -10.29 6.00 0.43
C ILE A 22 -9.73 5.25 -0.78
N SER A 23 -8.73 4.39 -0.57
CA SER A 23 -8.14 3.55 -1.63
C SER A 23 -9.18 2.64 -2.29
N THR A 24 -10.13 2.12 -1.52
CA THR A 24 -11.21 1.27 -2.01
C THR A 24 -12.20 2.07 -2.87
N ILE A 25 -12.62 3.26 -2.40
CA ILE A 25 -13.51 4.16 -3.15
C ILE A 25 -12.89 4.57 -4.49
N LEU A 26 -11.59 4.84 -4.49
CA LEU A 26 -10.84 5.23 -5.70
C LEU A 26 -10.41 4.04 -6.58
N ASN A 27 -10.76 2.81 -6.21
CA ASN A 27 -10.36 1.59 -6.91
C ASN A 27 -8.83 1.51 -7.15
N CYS A 28 -8.01 1.90 -6.16
CA CYS A 28 -6.56 1.77 -6.26
C CYS A 28 -6.09 0.31 -6.18
N HIS A 29 -7.00 -0.59 -5.75
CA HIS A 29 -6.73 -2.02 -5.56
C HIS A 29 -5.54 -2.29 -4.63
N LEU A 30 -5.34 -1.49 -3.59
CA LEU A 30 -4.31 -1.70 -2.58
C LEU A 30 -4.92 -2.42 -1.37
N ASP A 31 -4.35 -3.56 -1.01
CA ASP A 31 -4.66 -4.22 0.25
C ASP A 31 -4.03 -3.48 1.44
N ARG A 32 -4.52 -3.73 2.65
CA ARG A 32 -4.08 -3.05 3.87
C ARG A 32 -2.58 -3.17 4.12
N ARG A 33 -1.97 -4.31 3.78
CA ARG A 33 -0.52 -4.53 3.98
C ARG A 33 0.28 -3.67 3.01
N THR A 34 -0.07 -3.70 1.72
CA THR A 34 0.60 -2.87 0.71
C THR A 34 0.46 -1.39 1.02
N LEU A 35 -0.74 -0.94 1.42
CA LEU A 35 -0.97 0.44 1.84
C LEU A 35 -0.08 0.86 3.02
N SER A 36 0.04 0.00 4.05
CA SER A 36 0.89 0.27 5.21
C SER A 36 2.37 0.39 4.84
N ILE A 37 2.84 -0.42 3.88
CA ILE A 37 4.20 -0.33 3.34
C ILE A 37 4.39 1.00 2.61
N CYS A 38 3.44 1.38 1.75
CA CYS A 38 3.50 2.65 1.03
C CYS A 38 3.56 3.85 1.99
N ILE A 39 2.73 3.86 3.04
CA ILE A 39 2.76 4.89 4.09
C ILE A 39 4.14 4.94 4.75
N SER A 40 4.68 3.79 5.17
CA SER A 40 6.01 3.72 5.80
C SER A 40 7.14 4.23 4.90
N MET A 41 7.04 4.01 3.58
CA MET A 41 8.01 4.51 2.62
C MET A 41 7.90 6.03 2.45
N ILE A 42 6.67 6.55 2.35
CA ILE A 42 6.41 7.99 2.23
C ILE A 42 6.88 8.73 3.49
N GLU A 43 6.61 8.19 4.68
CA GLU A 43 7.09 8.73 5.96
C GLU A 43 8.63 8.78 6.05
N ARG A 44 9.33 7.92 5.31
CA ARG A 44 10.80 7.92 5.19
C ARG A 44 11.33 8.86 4.08
N GLY A 45 10.45 9.62 3.43
CA GLY A 45 10.81 10.61 2.42
C GLY A 45 10.77 10.09 0.97
N VAL A 46 10.20 8.91 0.73
CA VAL A 46 10.00 8.44 -0.65
C VAL A 46 8.93 9.29 -1.33
N ASN A 47 9.20 9.72 -2.58
CA ASN A 47 8.25 10.46 -3.38
C ASN A 47 7.02 9.59 -3.73
N PRO A 48 5.78 10.04 -3.46
CA PRO A 48 4.57 9.24 -3.66
C PRO A 48 4.24 8.98 -5.14
N GLU A 49 4.57 9.90 -6.04
CA GLU A 49 4.33 9.75 -7.48
C GLU A 49 5.26 8.69 -8.07
N ALA A 50 6.54 8.73 -7.72
CA ALA A 50 7.52 7.72 -8.11
C ALA A 50 7.15 6.34 -7.54
N LEU A 51 6.71 6.28 -6.28
CA LEU A 51 6.24 5.04 -5.67
C LEU A 51 5.02 4.47 -6.40
N ALA A 52 4.06 5.33 -6.78
CA ALA A 52 2.90 4.91 -7.55
C ALA A 52 3.28 4.34 -8.92
N GLN A 53 4.31 4.90 -9.58
CA GLN A 53 4.83 4.36 -10.83
C GLN A 53 5.42 2.96 -10.63
N VAL A 54 6.27 2.78 -9.62
CA VAL A 54 6.87 1.47 -9.30
C VAL A 54 5.80 0.42 -8.99
N VAL A 55 4.76 0.76 -8.24
CA VAL A 55 3.66 -0.17 -7.95
C VAL A 55 2.93 -0.60 -9.22
N LYS A 56 2.71 0.32 -10.17
CA LYS A 56 2.09 0.00 -11.46
C LYS A 56 2.97 -0.91 -12.29
N ASP A 57 4.26 -0.60 -12.38
CA ASP A 57 5.23 -1.38 -13.17
C ASP A 57 5.33 -2.82 -12.65
N LEU A 58 5.48 -2.99 -11.32
CA LEU A 58 5.52 -4.33 -10.70
C LEU A 58 4.25 -5.14 -10.93
N ARG A 59 3.08 -4.49 -10.94
CA ARG A 59 1.80 -5.18 -11.24
C ARG A 59 1.73 -5.63 -12.69
N GLN A 60 2.20 -4.80 -13.62
CA GLN A 60 2.25 -5.15 -15.05
C GLN A 60 3.21 -6.30 -15.31
N GLU A 61 4.39 -6.27 -14.68
CA GLU A 61 5.37 -7.34 -14.77
C GLU A 61 4.83 -8.66 -14.20
N ALA A 62 4.18 -8.63 -13.04
CA ALA A 62 3.56 -9.81 -12.45
C ALA A 62 2.51 -10.44 -13.38
N GLN A 63 1.63 -9.63 -13.96
CA GLN A 63 0.62 -10.09 -14.93
C GLN A 63 1.27 -10.69 -16.19
N ALA A 64 2.35 -10.09 -16.68
CA ALA A 64 3.08 -10.61 -17.85
C ALA A 64 3.71 -11.98 -17.54
N VAL A 65 4.29 -12.16 -16.35
CA VAL A 65 4.86 -13.44 -15.91
C VAL A 65 3.78 -14.51 -15.79
N GLU A 66 2.62 -14.18 -15.21
CA GLU A 66 1.47 -15.10 -15.10
C GLU A 66 0.96 -15.53 -16.49
N HIS A 67 0.84 -14.59 -17.45
CA HIS A 67 0.43 -14.89 -18.82
C HIS A 67 1.41 -15.82 -19.55
N GLN A 68 2.71 -15.59 -19.36
CA GLN A 68 3.75 -16.44 -19.94
C GLN A 68 3.73 -17.85 -19.35
N ALA A 69 3.47 -17.98 -18.05
CA ALA A 69 3.33 -19.28 -17.40
C ALA A 69 2.11 -20.04 -17.93
N ALA A 70 0.97 -19.35 -18.12
CA ALA A 70 -0.26 -19.95 -18.63
C ALA A 70 -0.15 -20.40 -20.10
N THR A 71 0.60 -19.66 -20.93
CA THR A 71 0.79 -19.99 -22.36
C THR A 71 1.77 -21.16 -22.57
N ARG A 72 2.55 -21.52 -21.53
CA ARG A 72 3.48 -22.65 -21.55
C ARG A 72 2.84 -23.97 -21.06
N GLN A 73 1.58 -23.94 -20.62
CA GLN A 73 0.79 -25.11 -20.25
C GLN A 73 -0.13 -25.52 -21.41
#